data_AF-A0A1Q3BYC7-F1
#
_entry.id   AF-A0A1Q3BYC7-F1
#
_cell.length_a   1.000
_cell.length_b   1.000
_cell.length_c   1.000
_cell.angle_alpha   90.00
_cell.angle_beta   90.00
_cell.angle_gamma   90.00
#
_symmetry.space_group_name_H-M   'P 1'
#
loop_
_entity.id
_entity.type
_entity.pdbx_description
1 polymer ?
#
loop_
_entity_poly.entity_id
_entity_poly.type
_entity_poly.pdbx_seq_one_letter_code
_entity_poly.pdbx_strand_id
1 'polypeptide(L)'
;MLATWSDSDESSSEEEENQEVAQLALMAIDDLDKDEDENEVNELLELLEQFSLENASLKKTIKAVNKENVSLKHEIECLSNKSLDDKVISLEKENETLKLEVDALKKTFSTFSNSSEKLDNLLGLQRCVFNKVGLGYDEMNNVKHFQKYLEKKDIKKTPSSISCNYCNRNGHTTHNCYHKKNDMYKRNKFKQNIFYKNQMFKIRTIWVPK
;
A
#
# COMPACT_ATOMS: atom_id res chain seq x y z
N MET A 1 60.16 -29.19 32.67
CA MET A 1 61.03 -28.09 32.18
C MET A 1 60.92 -26.97 33.20
N LEU A 2 62.02 -26.75 33.92
CA LEU A 2 62.24 -25.79 35.01
C LEU A 2 63.12 -24.66 34.48
N ALA A 3 62.79 -23.42 34.85
CA ALA A 3 63.70 -22.33 35.24
C ALA A 3 62.81 -21.14 35.69
N THR A 4 62.54 -20.92 36.99
CA THR A 4 63.35 -20.21 38.02
C THR A 4 63.62 -18.75 37.61
N TRP A 5 62.84 -17.77 38.08
CA TRP A 5 63.13 -16.96 39.28
C TRP A 5 64.63 -16.76 39.51
N SER A 6 65.10 -15.54 39.25
CA SER A 6 66.35 -15.02 39.76
C SER A 6 66.10 -13.62 40.29
N ASP A 7 66.01 -13.54 41.61
CA ASP A 7 66.47 -12.38 42.36
C ASP A 7 67.93 -12.13 42.02
N SER A 8 68.27 -10.87 41.81
CA SER A 8 69.65 -10.41 41.90
C SER A 8 69.60 -9.01 42.49
N ASP A 9 69.50 -8.99 43.83
CA ASP A 9 69.99 -7.87 44.62
C ASP A 9 71.52 -7.94 44.58
N GLU A 10 72.11 -7.17 43.66
CA GLU A 10 73.54 -6.83 43.73
C GLU A 10 73.61 -5.36 44.18
N SER A 11 73.57 -5.13 45.49
CA SER A 11 74.10 -3.89 46.04
C SER A 11 75.61 -3.90 45.89
N SER A 12 76.14 -3.04 45.02
CA SER A 12 77.53 -2.60 45.07
C SER A 12 77.56 -1.15 45.54
N SER A 13 78.39 -0.94 46.55
CA SER A 13 78.64 0.25 47.35
C SER A 13 79.28 1.42 46.59
N GLU A 14 78.90 2.63 47.01
CA GLU A 14 79.66 3.89 47.14
C GLU A 14 80.93 4.05 46.27
N GLU A 15 80.88 4.99 45.33
CA GLU A 15 81.84 6.12 45.34
C GLU A 15 81.24 7.34 44.65
N GLU A 16 81.39 8.44 45.36
CA GLU A 16 80.84 9.77 45.16
C GLU A 16 81.63 10.50 44.08
N GLU A 17 81.13 10.54 42.84
CA GLU A 17 81.50 11.59 41.90
C GLU A 17 80.23 12.24 41.38
N ASN A 18 79.87 13.35 42.01
CA ASN A 18 78.85 14.28 41.56
C ASN A 18 79.25 14.86 40.20
N GLN A 19 79.03 14.11 39.13
CA GLN A 19 79.03 14.67 37.80
C GLN A 19 77.68 15.39 37.62
N GLU A 20 77.69 16.69 37.90
CA GLU A 20 76.60 17.61 37.58
C GLU A 20 76.41 17.63 36.05
N VAL A 21 75.70 16.64 35.52
CA VAL A 21 75.22 16.66 34.14
C VAL A 21 74.10 17.69 34.10
N ALA A 22 74.47 18.94 33.85
CA ALA A 22 73.52 20.02 33.62
C ALA A 22 72.63 19.63 32.43
N GLN A 23 71.40 19.21 32.72
CA GLN A 23 70.37 19.00 31.71
C GLN A 23 69.93 20.38 31.21
N LEU A 24 70.71 20.92 30.26
CA LEU A 24 70.45 22.21 29.60
C LEU A 24 69.02 22.33 29.05
N ALA A 25 68.39 21.20 28.69
CA ALA A 25 67.00 21.15 28.25
C ALA A 25 65.99 21.41 29.37
N LEU A 26 66.28 21.06 30.63
CA LEU A 26 65.41 21.38 31.77
C LEU A 26 65.60 22.82 32.25
N MET A 27 66.84 23.32 32.22
CA MET A 27 67.15 24.70 32.61
C MET A 27 66.52 25.74 31.67
N ALA A 28 66.28 25.37 30.40
CA ALA A 28 65.60 26.22 29.42
C ALA A 28 64.07 26.27 29.59
N ILE A 29 63.48 25.40 30.42
CA ILE A 29 62.03 25.35 30.65
C ILE A 29 61.63 26.24 31.84
N ASP A 30 62.54 26.46 32.80
CA ASP A 30 62.26 27.29 33.97
C ASP A 30 62.24 28.80 33.67
N ASP A 31 62.81 29.23 32.53
CA ASP A 31 62.88 30.63 32.09
C ASP A 31 61.75 31.04 31.11
N LEU A 32 60.79 30.15 30.84
CA LEU A 32 59.58 30.48 30.07
C LEU A 32 58.49 30.93 31.05
N ASP A 33 57.86 32.07 30.77
CA ASP A 33 56.78 32.65 31.56
C ASP A 33 55.63 31.63 31.74
N LYS A 34 55.61 30.96 32.90
CA LYS A 34 54.69 29.85 33.23
C LYS A 34 53.21 30.24 33.23
N ASP A 35 52.92 31.54 33.25
CA ASP A 35 51.55 32.05 33.39
C ASP A 35 50.78 32.11 32.05
N GLU A 36 51.47 32.17 30.90
CA GLU A 36 50.81 32.26 29.58
C GLU A 36 50.40 30.88 29.04
N ASP A 37 51.24 29.86 29.28
CA ASP A 37 51.02 28.47 28.84
C ASP A 37 49.95 27.72 29.67
N GLU A 38 49.82 28.02 30.98
CA GLU A 38 48.81 27.37 31.84
C GLU A 38 47.38 27.71 31.41
N ASN A 39 47.14 28.92 30.90
CA ASN A 39 45.81 29.35 30.47
C ASN A 39 45.36 28.63 29.18
N GLU A 40 46.25 28.43 28.20
CA GLU A 40 45.95 27.68 26.97
C GLU A 40 45.69 26.19 27.25
N VAL A 41 46.45 25.59 28.18
CA VAL A 41 46.24 24.19 28.60
C VAL A 41 44.87 24.02 29.26
N ASN A 42 44.44 25.00 30.06
CA ASN A 42 43.16 24.95 30.75
C ASN A 42 41.97 25.09 29.77
N GLU A 43 42.07 25.98 28.76
CA GLU A 43 41.09 26.07 27.67
C GLU A 43 40.99 24.77 26.85
N LEU A 44 42.13 24.14 26.53
CA LEU A 44 42.14 22.84 25.84
C LEU A 44 41.50 21.72 26.67
N LEU A 45 41.67 21.75 27.99
CA LEU A 45 41.04 20.79 28.91
C LEU A 45 39.51 20.94 28.92
N GLU A 46 39.01 22.17 29.00
CA GLU A 46 37.57 22.47 28.94
C GLU A 46 36.95 22.01 27.61
N LEU A 47 37.64 22.27 26.49
CA LEU A 47 37.21 21.80 25.17
C LEU A 47 37.16 20.27 25.09
N LEU A 48 38.16 19.57 25.65
CA LEU A 48 38.19 18.12 25.68
C LEU A 48 37.03 17.54 26.49
N GLU A 49 36.74 18.15 27.64
CA GLU A 49 35.62 17.73 28.49
C GLU A 49 34.28 17.96 27.76
N GLN A 50 34.11 19.10 27.09
CA GLN A 50 32.93 19.39 26.28
C GLN A 50 32.75 18.38 25.13
N PHE A 51 33.82 18.08 24.38
CA PHE A 51 33.78 17.04 23.34
C PHE A 51 33.45 15.66 23.90
N SER A 52 33.92 15.33 25.11
CA SER A 52 33.62 14.06 25.76
C SER A 52 32.11 13.93 26.07
N LEU A 53 31.49 15.01 26.56
CA LEU A 53 30.06 15.08 26.84
C LEU A 53 29.23 14.98 25.56
N GLU A 54 29.64 15.68 24.51
CA GLU A 54 28.97 15.65 23.21
C GLU A 54 29.04 14.23 22.61
N ASN A 55 30.20 13.58 22.65
CA ASN A 55 30.38 12.19 22.22
C ASN A 55 29.50 11.22 23.02
N ALA A 56 29.37 11.42 24.34
CA ALA A 56 28.47 10.62 25.16
C ALA A 56 27.00 10.82 24.77
N SER A 57 26.60 12.05 24.42
CA SER A 57 25.26 12.36 23.94
C SER A 57 24.97 11.71 22.58
N LEU A 58 25.89 11.81 21.62
CA LEU A 58 25.80 11.18 20.31
C LEU A 58 25.71 9.66 20.42
N LYS A 59 26.49 9.05 21.33
CA LYS A 59 26.42 7.61 21.59
C LYS A 59 25.04 7.19 22.11
N LYS A 60 24.36 8.03 22.90
CA LYS A 60 22.98 7.77 23.37
C LYS A 60 21.98 7.90 22.22
N THR A 61 22.09 8.93 21.38
CA THR A 61 21.18 9.10 20.24
C THR A 61 21.34 7.98 19.21
N ILE A 62 22.58 7.57 18.89
CA ILE A 62 22.85 6.41 18.03
C ILE A 62 22.18 5.15 18.57
N LYS A 63 22.30 4.88 19.88
CA LYS A 63 21.63 3.72 20.50
C LYS A 63 20.11 3.79 20.41
N ALA A 64 19.52 4.97 20.56
CA ALA A 64 18.07 5.15 20.44
C ALA A 64 17.60 4.90 19.00
N VAL A 65 18.25 5.54 18.02
CA VAL A 65 17.97 5.35 16.58
C VAL A 65 18.15 3.90 16.16
N ASN A 66 19.18 3.21 16.67
CA ASN A 66 19.40 1.81 16.32
C ASN A 66 18.28 0.90 16.86
N LYS A 67 17.75 1.18 18.06
CA LYS A 67 16.57 0.47 18.58
C LYS A 67 15.33 0.70 17.73
N GLU A 68 15.10 1.94 17.31
CA GLU A 68 13.99 2.31 16.42
C GLU A 68 14.11 1.60 15.07
N ASN A 69 15.31 1.58 14.47
CA ASN A 69 15.57 0.86 13.23
C ASN A 69 15.29 -0.64 13.33
N VAL A 70 15.65 -1.27 14.45
CA VAL A 70 15.33 -2.70 14.68
C VAL A 70 13.80 -2.91 14.78
N SER A 71 13.10 -2.02 15.49
CA SER A 71 11.64 -2.07 15.59
C SER A 71 10.95 -1.90 14.24
N LEU A 72 11.37 -0.90 13.44
CA LEU A 72 10.83 -0.65 12.11
C LEU A 72 11.09 -1.81 11.16
N LYS A 73 12.28 -2.42 11.19
CA LYS A 73 12.59 -3.63 10.41
C LYS A 73 11.64 -4.78 10.75
N HIS A 74 11.38 -5.02 12.04
CA HIS A 74 10.46 -6.06 12.48
C HIS A 74 9.01 -5.77 12.04
N GLU A 75 8.57 -4.52 12.09
CA GLU A 75 7.23 -4.13 11.62
C GLU A 75 7.06 -4.33 10.11
N ILE A 76 8.07 -3.96 9.32
CA ILE A 76 8.08 -4.19 7.86
C ILE A 76 7.99 -5.70 7.56
N GLU A 77 8.78 -6.52 8.25
CA GLU A 77 8.76 -7.98 8.09
C GLU A 77 7.38 -8.57 8.43
N CYS A 78 6.77 -8.13 9.53
CA CYS A 78 5.42 -8.56 9.92
C CYS A 78 4.34 -8.17 8.91
N LEU A 79 4.42 -6.96 8.35
CA LEU A 79 3.47 -6.46 7.36
C LEU A 79 3.60 -7.16 6.00
N SER A 80 4.84 -7.43 5.57
CA SER A 80 5.14 -8.10 4.30
C SER A 80 4.58 -9.52 4.24
N ASN A 81 4.74 -10.30 5.31
CA ASN A 81 4.56 -11.75 5.24
C ASN A 81 3.14 -12.24 5.57
N LYS A 82 2.26 -11.42 6.17
CA LYS A 82 0.94 -11.90 6.63
C LYS A 82 -0.24 -11.30 5.87
N SER A 83 -0.19 -10.02 5.53
CA SER A 83 -1.36 -9.34 4.94
C SER A 83 -1.46 -9.56 3.42
N LEU A 84 -0.33 -9.76 2.74
CA LEU A 84 -0.30 -9.89 1.28
C LEU A 84 -0.61 -11.32 0.85
N ASP A 85 0.01 -12.30 1.47
CA ASP A 85 -0.14 -13.72 1.09
C ASP A 85 -1.60 -14.19 1.20
N ASP A 86 -2.30 -13.86 2.30
CA ASP A 86 -3.71 -14.25 2.47
C ASP A 86 -4.62 -13.61 1.42
N LYS A 87 -4.37 -12.35 1.05
CA LYS A 87 -5.13 -11.64 0.02
C LYS A 87 -4.84 -12.22 -1.36
N VAL A 88 -3.59 -12.55 -1.66
CA VAL A 88 -3.19 -13.17 -2.92
C VAL A 88 -3.88 -14.53 -3.06
N ILE A 89 -3.80 -15.39 -2.03
CA ILE A 89 -4.45 -16.71 -2.03
C ILE A 89 -5.97 -16.58 -2.21
N SER A 90 -6.61 -15.61 -1.53
CA SER A 90 -8.05 -15.37 -1.69
C SER A 90 -8.41 -14.95 -3.11
N LEU A 91 -7.65 -14.03 -3.70
CA LEU A 91 -7.88 -13.53 -5.06
C LEU A 91 -7.59 -14.60 -6.12
N GLU A 92 -6.59 -15.45 -5.92
CA GLU A 92 -6.30 -16.58 -6.81
C GLU A 92 -7.47 -17.56 -6.85
N LYS A 93 -8.03 -17.92 -5.69
CA LYS A 93 -9.22 -18.79 -5.60
C LYS A 93 -10.43 -18.15 -6.30
N GLU A 94 -10.68 -16.87 -6.07
CA GLU A 94 -11.77 -16.16 -6.75
C GLU A 94 -11.58 -16.17 -8.27
N ASN A 95 -10.37 -15.91 -8.76
CA ASN A 95 -10.06 -15.96 -10.19
C ASN A 95 -10.26 -17.36 -10.79
N GLU A 96 -9.87 -18.43 -10.08
CA GLU A 96 -10.14 -19.80 -10.53
C GLU A 96 -11.64 -20.07 -10.66
N THR A 97 -12.44 -19.64 -9.68
CA THR A 97 -13.91 -19.80 -9.74
C THR A 97 -14.54 -19.02 -10.88
N LEU A 98 -14.13 -17.76 -11.08
CA LEU A 98 -14.62 -16.92 -12.17
C LEU A 98 -14.25 -17.51 -13.54
N LYS A 99 -13.07 -18.11 -13.67
CA LYS A 99 -12.65 -18.76 -14.92
C LYS A 99 -13.56 -19.96 -15.26
N LEU A 100 -13.90 -20.78 -14.26
CA LEU A 100 -14.84 -21.89 -14.43
C LEU A 100 -16.25 -21.40 -14.81
N GLU A 101 -16.74 -20.34 -14.18
CA GLU A 101 -18.04 -19.74 -14.51
C GLU A 101 -18.06 -19.18 -15.94
N VAL A 102 -16.99 -18.49 -16.36
CA VAL A 102 -16.85 -17.96 -17.72
C VAL A 102 -16.86 -19.09 -18.76
N ASP A 103 -16.13 -20.19 -18.50
CA ASP A 103 -16.12 -21.34 -19.41
C ASP A 103 -17.49 -22.02 -19.50
N ALA A 104 -18.18 -22.17 -18.37
CA ALA A 104 -19.54 -22.70 -18.32
C ALA A 104 -20.53 -21.79 -19.09
N LEU A 105 -20.48 -20.48 -18.87
CA LEU A 105 -21.30 -19.49 -19.57
C LEU A 105 -21.00 -19.46 -21.07
N LYS A 106 -19.73 -19.58 -21.45
CA LYS A 106 -19.34 -19.65 -22.86
C LYS A 106 -19.94 -20.87 -23.54
N LYS A 107 -19.94 -22.03 -22.86
CA LYS A 107 -20.57 -23.26 -23.35
C LYS A 107 -22.08 -23.10 -23.53
N THR A 108 -22.78 -22.53 -22.54
CA THR A 108 -24.23 -22.29 -22.63
C THR A 108 -24.54 -21.28 -23.74
N PHE A 109 -23.75 -20.21 -23.89
CA PHE A 109 -23.91 -19.22 -24.95
C PHE A 109 -23.70 -19.83 -26.34
N SER A 110 -22.69 -20.68 -26.53
CA SER A 110 -22.51 -21.41 -27.79
C SER A 110 -23.71 -22.29 -28.13
N THR A 111 -24.26 -23.03 -27.15
CA THR A 111 -25.48 -23.84 -27.39
C THR A 111 -26.71 -22.98 -27.72
N PHE A 112 -26.87 -21.86 -27.02
CA PHE A 112 -27.96 -20.91 -27.25
C PHE A 112 -27.85 -20.29 -28.65
N SER A 113 -26.66 -19.81 -29.04
CA SER A 113 -26.39 -19.26 -30.36
C SER A 113 -26.73 -20.25 -31.47
N ASN A 114 -26.29 -21.52 -31.35
CA ASN A 114 -26.60 -22.56 -32.32
C ASN A 114 -28.12 -22.83 -32.42
N SER A 115 -28.84 -22.78 -31.30
CA SER A 115 -30.29 -22.93 -31.30
C SER A 115 -31.01 -21.73 -31.93
N SER A 116 -30.53 -20.51 -31.68
CA SER A 116 -31.04 -19.28 -32.27
C SER A 116 -30.89 -19.30 -33.79
N GLU A 117 -29.72 -19.68 -34.29
CA GLU A 117 -29.46 -19.78 -35.73
C GLU A 117 -30.40 -20.80 -36.42
N LYS A 118 -30.62 -21.96 -35.78
CA LYS A 118 -31.59 -22.95 -36.28
C LYS A 118 -33.02 -22.39 -36.33
N LEU A 119 -33.43 -21.63 -35.31
CA LEU A 119 -34.73 -20.98 -35.29
C LEU A 119 -34.85 -19.91 -36.37
N ASP A 120 -33.84 -19.06 -36.53
CA ASP A 120 -33.80 -18.02 -37.55
C ASP A 120 -33.87 -18.62 -38.96
N ASN A 121 -33.17 -19.74 -39.20
CA ASN A 121 -33.24 -20.48 -40.46
C ASN A 121 -34.65 -21.05 -40.71
N LEU A 122 -35.30 -21.64 -39.70
CA LEU A 122 -36.67 -22.15 -39.81
C LEU A 122 -37.68 -21.02 -40.14
N LEU A 123 -37.61 -19.91 -39.40
CA LEU A 123 -38.49 -18.75 -39.60
C LEU A 123 -38.19 -18.03 -40.93
N GLY A 124 -36.92 -18.01 -41.36
CA GLY A 124 -36.51 -17.50 -42.66
C GLY A 124 -37.14 -18.30 -43.81
N LEU A 125 -37.19 -19.63 -43.70
CA LEU A 125 -37.87 -20.50 -44.66
C LEU A 125 -39.40 -20.32 -44.63
N GLN A 126 -39.99 -20.11 -43.45
CA GLN A 126 -41.45 -19.90 -43.31
C GLN A 126 -41.93 -18.56 -43.92
N ARG A 127 -41.03 -17.60 -44.18
CA ARG A 127 -41.38 -16.34 -44.87
C ARG A 127 -41.62 -16.49 -46.38
N CYS A 128 -41.39 -17.66 -46.96
CA CYS A 128 -41.45 -17.88 -48.41
C CYS A 128 -42.38 -19.03 -48.82
N VAL A 129 -43.67 -19.03 -48.44
CA VAL A 129 -44.73 -19.69 -49.23
C VAL A 129 -46.05 -18.93 -49.07
N PHE A 130 -46.23 -17.85 -49.83
CA PHE A 130 -47.52 -17.14 -49.95
C PHE A 130 -48.31 -17.56 -51.19
N ASN A 131 -47.99 -18.69 -51.82
CA ASN A 131 -48.82 -19.18 -52.92
C ASN A 131 -50.06 -19.89 -52.33
N LYS A 132 -51.06 -19.07 -51.99
CA LYS A 132 -52.33 -19.50 -51.39
C LYS A 132 -53.32 -20.13 -52.38
N VAL A 133 -52.90 -20.31 -53.63
CA VAL A 133 -53.73 -20.73 -54.78
C VAL A 133 -54.40 -22.11 -54.57
N GLY A 134 -53.97 -22.92 -53.59
CA GLY A 134 -54.59 -24.21 -53.25
C GLY A 134 -55.40 -24.27 -51.95
N LEU A 135 -55.49 -23.18 -51.17
CA LEU A 135 -56.16 -23.16 -49.85
C LEU A 135 -57.52 -22.44 -49.85
N GLY A 136 -58.06 -22.12 -51.03
CA GLY A 136 -59.37 -21.48 -51.16
C GLY A 136 -59.43 -20.01 -50.73
N TYR A 137 -58.28 -19.35 -50.57
CA TYR A 137 -58.23 -17.90 -50.40
C TYR A 137 -58.20 -17.24 -51.78
N ASP A 138 -59.20 -16.40 -52.07
CA ASP A 138 -59.15 -15.51 -53.21
C ASP A 138 -57.90 -14.64 -53.15
N GLU A 139 -57.33 -14.36 -54.33
CA GLU A 139 -56.22 -13.44 -54.53
C GLU A 139 -56.66 -12.04 -54.09
N MET A 140 -56.65 -11.80 -52.79
CA MET A 140 -56.97 -10.51 -52.21
C MET A 140 -55.83 -9.55 -52.53
N ASN A 141 -55.96 -8.92 -53.70
CA ASN A 141 -55.36 -7.62 -53.98
C ASN A 141 -55.55 -6.76 -52.72
N ASN A 142 -54.44 -6.32 -52.12
CA ASN A 142 -54.34 -5.38 -51.00
C ASN A 142 -54.26 -5.93 -49.57
N VAL A 143 -53.85 -7.20 -49.33
CA VAL A 143 -53.31 -7.51 -48.00
C VAL A 143 -51.95 -6.82 -47.87
N LYS A 144 -51.98 -5.58 -47.37
CA LYS A 144 -50.80 -4.81 -46.94
C LYS A 144 -49.86 -5.79 -46.25
N HIS A 145 -48.71 -6.02 -46.87
CA HIS A 145 -47.67 -6.90 -46.37
C HIS A 145 -47.60 -6.78 -44.85
N PHE A 146 -47.59 -7.91 -44.14
CA PHE A 146 -47.34 -8.01 -42.69
C PHE A 146 -45.91 -7.56 -42.31
N GLN A 147 -45.35 -6.60 -43.04
CA GLN A 147 -44.16 -5.84 -42.73
C GLN A 147 -44.34 -5.01 -41.45
N LYS A 148 -45.56 -4.90 -40.90
CA LYS A 148 -45.80 -4.26 -39.61
C LYS A 148 -45.32 -5.09 -38.40
N TYR A 149 -45.12 -6.40 -38.56
CA TYR A 149 -44.56 -7.26 -37.50
C TYR A 149 -43.09 -7.62 -37.74
N LEU A 150 -42.58 -7.33 -38.92
CA LEU A 150 -41.21 -7.58 -39.36
C LEU A 150 -40.58 -6.32 -39.95
N GLU A 151 -40.86 -5.15 -39.37
CA GLU A 151 -39.88 -4.10 -39.44
C GLU A 151 -38.63 -4.67 -38.80
N LYS A 152 -37.68 -5.08 -39.65
CA LYS A 152 -36.29 -5.19 -39.28
C LYS A 152 -36.05 -3.91 -38.47
N LYS A 153 -35.74 -4.09 -37.20
CA LYS A 153 -35.07 -3.07 -36.41
C LYS A 153 -33.68 -2.93 -37.03
N ASP A 154 -33.64 -2.46 -38.28
CA ASP A 154 -32.52 -1.68 -38.75
C ASP A 154 -32.32 -0.67 -37.64
N ILE A 155 -31.10 -0.64 -37.15
CA ILE A 155 -30.62 0.24 -36.11
C ILE A 155 -30.67 1.66 -36.69
N LYS A 156 -31.87 2.16 -37.00
CA LYS A 156 -32.16 3.57 -36.90
C LYS A 156 -31.96 3.83 -35.43
N LYS A 157 -30.79 4.40 -35.13
CA LYS A 157 -30.47 5.13 -33.92
C LYS A 157 -31.66 6.04 -33.61
N THR A 158 -32.68 5.49 -32.96
CA THR A 158 -33.44 6.29 -32.03
C THR A 158 -32.37 6.68 -31.02
N PRO A 159 -32.07 7.98 -30.83
CA PRO A 159 -31.34 8.35 -29.65
C PRO A 159 -32.27 7.92 -28.53
N SER A 160 -32.06 6.72 -27.98
CA SER A 160 -32.61 6.38 -26.68
C SER A 160 -32.11 7.53 -25.83
N SER A 161 -32.99 8.48 -25.54
CA SER A 161 -32.68 9.56 -24.64
C SER A 161 -32.42 8.83 -23.33
N ILE A 162 -31.15 8.55 -23.07
CA ILE A 162 -30.75 7.80 -21.88
C ILE A 162 -31.22 8.66 -20.73
N SER A 163 -32.34 8.27 -20.12
CA SER A 163 -32.97 9.01 -19.05
C SER A 163 -32.49 8.44 -17.73
N CYS A 164 -32.23 9.32 -16.79
CA CYS A 164 -31.81 8.94 -15.47
C CYS A 164 -33.03 8.71 -14.58
N ASN A 165 -33.23 7.48 -14.11
CA ASN A 165 -34.33 7.16 -13.18
C ASN A 165 -34.24 7.86 -11.80
N TYR A 166 -33.15 8.58 -11.50
CA TYR A 166 -32.97 9.29 -10.22
C TYR A 166 -33.38 10.77 -10.32
N CYS A 167 -32.94 11.47 -11.36
CA CYS A 167 -33.22 12.89 -11.55
C CYS A 167 -34.17 13.18 -12.71
N ASN A 168 -34.67 12.15 -13.40
CA ASN A 168 -35.58 12.20 -14.55
C ASN A 168 -35.09 13.10 -15.71
N ARG A 169 -33.76 13.30 -15.82
CA ARG A 169 -33.14 14.05 -16.92
C ARG A 169 -32.51 13.12 -17.95
N ASN A 170 -32.54 13.55 -19.20
CA ASN A 170 -31.97 12.82 -20.34
C ASN A 170 -30.46 13.06 -20.47
N GLY A 171 -29.76 12.17 -21.16
CA GLY A 171 -28.33 12.24 -21.48
C GLY A 171 -27.38 11.45 -20.56
N HIS A 172 -27.88 10.80 -19.50
CA HIS A 172 -27.03 9.99 -18.60
C HIS A 172 -27.81 8.91 -17.86
N THR A 173 -27.15 7.81 -17.51
CA THR A 173 -27.75 6.71 -16.74
C THR A 173 -27.79 7.06 -15.25
N THR A 174 -28.60 6.34 -14.48
CA THR A 174 -28.67 6.48 -13.01
C THR A 174 -27.31 6.31 -12.33
N HIS A 175 -26.42 5.47 -12.87
CA HIS A 175 -25.06 5.30 -12.35
C HIS A 175 -24.18 6.56 -12.51
N ASN A 176 -24.37 7.28 -13.62
CA ASN A 176 -23.58 8.48 -13.94
C ASN A 176 -24.26 9.78 -13.45
N CYS A 177 -25.33 9.69 -12.66
CA CYS A 177 -26.07 10.85 -12.20
C CYS A 177 -25.28 11.67 -11.16
N TYR A 178 -25.04 12.94 -11.47
CA TYR A 178 -24.36 13.89 -10.57
C TYR A 178 -25.10 14.07 -9.24
N HIS A 179 -26.43 14.22 -9.27
CA HIS A 179 -27.23 14.35 -8.05
C HIS A 179 -27.11 13.11 -7.15
N LYS A 180 -27.19 11.90 -7.73
CA LYS A 180 -27.04 10.65 -6.97
C LYS A 180 -25.64 10.54 -6.35
N LYS A 181 -24.59 10.84 -7.11
CA LYS A 181 -23.20 10.80 -6.60
C LYS A 181 -22.98 11.78 -5.45
N ASN A 182 -23.50 13.00 -5.56
CA ASN A 182 -23.41 14.00 -4.49
C ASN A 182 -24.18 13.59 -3.24
N ASP A 183 -25.37 13.02 -3.37
CA ASP A 183 -26.14 12.56 -2.22
C ASP A 183 -25.46 11.37 -1.52
N MET A 184 -24.84 10.47 -2.28
CA MET A 184 -24.00 9.41 -1.73
C MET A 184 -22.77 9.96 -1.00
N TYR A 185 -22.08 10.94 -1.58
CA TYR A 185 -20.94 11.59 -0.94
C TYR A 185 -21.34 12.27 0.38
N LYS A 186 -22.47 12.99 0.41
CA LYS A 186 -23.02 13.60 1.63
C LYS A 186 -23.36 12.56 2.70
N ARG A 187 -24.00 11.44 2.33
CA ARG A 187 -24.29 10.34 3.25
C ARG A 187 -23.03 9.69 3.80
N ASN A 188 -22.02 9.49 2.97
CA ASN A 188 -20.74 8.91 3.39
C ASN A 188 -19.98 9.85 4.33
N LYS A 189 -19.95 11.16 4.04
CA LYS A 189 -19.37 12.17 4.93
C LYS A 189 -20.10 12.24 6.27
N PHE A 190 -21.43 12.14 6.27
CA PHE A 190 -22.22 12.07 7.50
C PHE A 190 -21.93 10.81 8.31
N LYS A 191 -21.86 9.64 7.66
CA LYS A 191 -21.48 8.36 8.31
C LYS A 191 -20.07 8.39 8.88
N GLN A 192 -19.10 8.94 8.14
CA GLN A 192 -17.74 9.13 8.63
C GLN A 192 -17.72 10.05 9.84
N ASN A 193 -18.42 11.19 9.81
CA ASN A 193 -18.51 12.09 10.95
C ASN A 193 -19.18 11.44 12.19
N ILE A 194 -20.19 10.58 12.01
CA ILE A 194 -20.76 9.79 13.12
C ILE A 194 -19.75 8.78 13.65
N PHE A 195 -19.04 8.07 12.77
CA PHE A 195 -18.02 7.12 13.16
C PHE A 195 -16.91 7.78 13.98
N TYR A 196 -16.38 8.92 13.52
CA TYR A 196 -15.37 9.69 14.25
C TYR A 196 -15.90 10.24 15.58
N LYS A 197 -17.16 10.70 15.65
CA LYS A 197 -17.79 11.09 16.93
C LYS A 197 -17.90 9.91 17.89
N ASN A 198 -18.35 8.75 17.44
CA ASN A 198 -18.46 7.54 18.27
C ASN A 198 -17.09 6.99 18.69
N GLN A 199 -16.03 7.26 17.93
CA GLN A 199 -14.66 6.91 18.30
C GLN A 199 -14.08 7.85 19.38
N MET A 200 -14.48 9.13 19.37
CA MET A 200 -14.17 10.10 20.44
C MET A 200 -14.96 9.81 21.73
N PHE A 201 -16.20 9.36 21.60
CA PHE A 201 -17.00 8.84 22.72
C PHE A 201 -16.80 7.32 22.80
N LYS A 202 -15.63 6.84 23.26
CA LYS A 202 -15.50 5.45 23.73
C LYS A 202 -16.47 5.25 24.90
N ILE A 203 -17.71 4.85 24.60
CA ILE A 203 -18.69 4.44 25.59
C ILE A 203 -18.07 3.23 26.27
N ARG A 204 -17.57 3.43 27.50
CA ARG A 204 -17.09 2.34 28.35
C ARG A 204 -18.32 1.53 28.74
N THR A 205 -18.67 0.53 27.96
CA THR A 205 -19.67 -0.46 28.36
C THR A 205 -19.02 -1.31 29.44
N ILE A 206 -19.29 -0.97 30.70
CA ILE A 206 -18.92 -1.79 31.84
C ILE A 206 -19.85 -3.00 31.82
N TRP A 207 -19.27 -4.18 31.63
CA TRP A 207 -20.00 -5.43 31.69
C TRP A 207 -20.34 -5.73 33.16
N VAL A 208 -21.62 -5.90 33.47
CA VAL A 208 -22.09 -6.30 34.80
C VAL A 208 -22.60 -7.75 34.70
N PRO A 209 -21.98 -8.70 35.42
CA PRO A 209 -22.49 -10.07 35.49
C PRO A 209 -23.82 -10.12 36.24
N LYS A 210 -24.72 -10.98 35.75
CA LYS A 210 -25.95 -11.38 36.46
C LYS A 210 -25.64 -12.46 37.49
#